data_AF-A0A2D6I0I8-F1
#
_entry.id   AF-A0A2D6I0I8-F1
#
_cell.length_a   1.000
_cell.length_b   1.000
_cell.length_c   1.000
_cell.angle_alpha   90.00
_cell.angle_beta   90.00
_cell.angle_gamma   90.00
#
_symmetry.space_group_name_H-M   'P 1'
#
loop_
_entity.id
_entity.type
_entity.pdbx_description
1 polymer ?
#
loop_
_entity_poly.entity_id
_entity_poly.type
_entity_poly.pdbx_seq_one_letter_code
_entity_poly.pdbx_strand_id
1 'polypeptide(L)'
;MPTSPTPSRSPDRSDPTLTTAAQIGAALPHLLGFHPEQSIICLWLKDRQVVVTQRADAPDDEQFRDYAGALFAPVRALDVDEVIVVYVAQEPAVPDGLVRGVA
;
A
#
# COMPACT_ATOMS: atom_id res chain seq x y z
N MET A 1 47.63 -4.71 5.04
CA MET A 1 46.31 -4.68 4.37
C MET A 1 45.29 -4.18 5.38
N PRO A 2 44.78 -2.94 5.30
CA PRO A 2 43.67 -2.53 6.15
C PRO A 2 42.39 -3.16 5.60
N THR A 3 41.72 -3.98 6.41
CA THR A 3 40.39 -4.52 6.11
C THR A 3 39.40 -3.37 6.08
N SER A 4 38.68 -3.21 4.96
CA SER A 4 37.58 -2.26 4.85
C SER A 4 36.59 -2.45 6.01
N PRO A 5 36.07 -1.37 6.62
CA PRO A 5 35.03 -1.51 7.63
C PRO A 5 33.78 -2.09 6.98
N THR A 6 33.29 -3.19 7.54
CA THR A 6 31.93 -3.71 7.32
C THR A 6 30.94 -2.56 7.51
N PRO A 7 29.94 -2.34 6.63
CA PRO A 7 28.94 -1.33 6.89
C PRO A 7 28.19 -1.70 8.17
N SER A 8 28.45 -0.94 9.24
CA SER A 8 27.71 -1.03 10.50
C SER A 8 26.26 -0.64 10.21
N ARG A 9 25.38 -1.64 10.08
CA ARG A 9 23.93 -1.42 10.08
C ARG A 9 23.59 -0.78 11.42
N SER A 10 23.25 0.52 11.41
CA SER A 10 22.88 1.24 12.62
C SER A 10 21.77 0.49 13.36
N PRO A 11 21.95 0.16 14.65
CA PRO A 11 20.85 -0.35 15.46
C PRO A 11 19.90 0.83 15.74
N ASP A 12 18.60 0.54 15.75
CA ASP A 12 17.54 1.41 16.29
C ASP A 12 16.89 2.44 15.35
N ARG A 13 16.45 2.01 14.17
CA ARG A 13 15.13 2.43 13.72
C ARG A 13 14.26 1.19 13.76
N SER A 14 13.60 0.97 14.89
CA SER A 14 12.52 -0.01 14.95
C SER A 14 11.52 0.40 13.87
N ASP A 15 11.50 -0.30 12.73
CA ASP A 15 10.53 0.02 11.69
C ASP A 15 9.14 -0.11 12.30
N PRO A 16 8.31 0.95 12.22
CA PRO A 16 7.05 0.97 12.93
C PRO A 16 6.17 -0.17 12.44
N THR A 17 5.85 -1.10 13.34
CA THR A 17 4.95 -2.20 13.02
C THR A 17 3.51 -1.70 13.17
N LEU A 18 2.78 -1.66 12.05
CA LEU A 18 1.38 -1.26 12.02
C LEU A 18 0.51 -2.51 12.11
N THR A 19 -0.24 -2.65 13.21
CA THR A 19 -1.02 -3.86 13.50
C THR A 19 -2.53 -3.66 13.45
N THR A 20 -2.97 -2.40 13.26
CA THR A 20 -4.39 -2.04 13.21
C THR A 20 -4.69 -1.18 11.99
N ALA A 21 -5.95 -1.25 11.52
CA ALA A 21 -6.41 -0.41 10.41
C ALA A 21 -6.24 1.10 10.69
N ALA A 22 -6.45 1.53 11.94
CA ALA A 22 -6.28 2.92 12.35
C ALA A 22 -4.80 3.37 12.26
N GLN A 23 -3.86 2.53 12.69
CA GLN A 23 -2.43 2.81 12.56
C GLN A 23 -1.99 2.86 11.10
N ILE A 24 -2.51 1.94 10.27
CA ILE A 24 -2.26 1.95 8.82
C ILE A 24 -2.77 3.26 8.22
N GLY A 25 -4.03 3.62 8.48
CA GLY A 25 -4.62 4.86 7.97
C GLY A 25 -3.86 6.11 8.39
N ALA A 26 -3.40 6.19 9.64
CA ALA A 26 -2.60 7.29 10.15
C ALA A 26 -1.20 7.37 9.52
N ALA A 27 -0.63 6.24 9.08
CA ALA A 27 0.68 6.20 8.44
C ALA A 27 0.63 6.59 6.96
N LEU A 28 -0.51 6.44 6.28
CA LEU A 28 -0.63 6.67 4.84
C LEU A 28 -0.11 8.03 4.35
N PRO A 29 -0.42 9.17 4.99
CA PRO A 29 0.11 10.45 4.53
C PRO A 29 1.63 10.52 4.55
N HIS A 30 2.25 9.86 5.53
CA HIS A 30 3.69 9.79 5.67
C HIS A 30 4.33 8.84 4.64
N LEU A 31 3.66 7.73 4.31
CA LEU A 31 4.11 6.79 3.28
C LEU A 31 4.03 7.38 1.87
N LEU A 32 3.01 8.20 1.60
CA LEU A 32 2.79 8.84 0.30
C LEU A 32 3.51 10.18 0.17
N GLY A 33 3.81 10.85 1.28
CA GLY A 33 4.36 12.21 1.31
C GLY A 33 3.31 13.32 1.18
N PHE A 34 2.02 12.98 1.17
CA PHE A 34 0.88 13.91 1.10
C PHE A 34 -0.39 13.21 1.62
N HIS A 35 -1.42 13.98 1.96
CA HIS A 35 -2.72 13.43 2.33
C HIS A 35 -3.48 12.97 1.08
N PRO A 36 -3.75 11.66 0.92
CA PRO A 36 -4.51 11.16 -0.23
C PRO A 36 -5.98 11.57 -0.10
N GLU A 37 -6.61 11.81 -1.24
CA GLU A 37 -8.05 12.06 -1.37
C GLU A 37 -8.55 11.24 -2.55
N GLN A 38 -9.76 10.66 -2.44
CA GLN A 38 -10.39 9.85 -3.49
C GLN A 38 -9.41 8.90 -4.19
N SER A 39 -8.81 7.99 -3.42
CA SER A 39 -7.67 7.18 -3.86
C SER A 39 -7.81 5.72 -3.42
N ILE A 40 -7.33 4.81 -4.27
CA ILE A 40 -7.03 3.43 -3.91
C ILE A 40 -5.53 3.33 -3.63
N ILE A 41 -5.18 2.77 -2.48
CA ILE A 41 -3.81 2.58 -2.05
C ILE A 41 -3.60 1.09 -1.80
N CYS A 42 -2.62 0.50 -2.48
CA CYS A 42 -2.18 -0.86 -2.27
C CYS A 42 -0.83 -0.82 -1.55
N LEU A 43 -0.80 -1.41 -0.36
CA LEU A 43 0.44 -1.73 0.34
C LEU A 43 0.76 -3.18 0.00
N TRP A 44 1.80 -3.41 -0.79
CA TRP A 44 2.25 -4.73 -1.19
C TRP A 44 3.30 -5.22 -0.21
N LEU A 45 3.12 -6.42 0.32
CA LEU A 45 3.97 -6.98 1.36
C LEU A 45 4.69 -8.24 0.91
N LYS A 46 5.87 -8.44 1.47
CA LYS A 46 6.63 -9.69 1.43
C LYS A 46 7.05 -10.00 2.86
N ASP A 47 6.76 -11.19 3.35
CA ASP A 47 7.10 -11.58 4.74
C ASP A 47 6.63 -10.52 5.78
N ARG A 48 5.43 -9.95 5.57
CA ARG A 48 4.81 -8.89 6.39
C ARG A 48 5.55 -7.54 6.40
N GLN A 49 6.47 -7.31 5.47
CA GLN A 49 7.15 -6.02 5.27
C GLN A 49 6.60 -5.33 4.04
N VAL A 50 6.31 -4.02 4.12
CA VAL A 50 5.86 -3.24 2.96
C VAL A 50 7.03 -3.07 1.98
N VAL A 51 6.87 -3.62 0.77
CA VAL A 51 7.86 -3.55 -0.31
C VAL A 51 7.53 -2.41 -1.26
N VAL A 52 6.26 -2.26 -1.62
CA VAL A 52 5.79 -1.24 -2.55
C VAL A 52 4.52 -0.60 -2.00
N THR A 53 4.47 0.73 -2.06
CA THR A 53 3.23 1.49 -1.89
C THR A 53 2.81 2.01 -3.25
N GLN A 54 1.64 1.59 -3.70
CA GLN A 54 1.04 2.02 -4.96
C GLN A 54 -0.21 2.82 -4.65
N ARG A 55 -0.31 4.03 -5.20
CA ARG A 55 -1.53 4.83 -5.19
C ARG A 55 -2.06 4.93 -6.61
N ALA A 56 -3.37 4.85 -6.73
CA ALA A 56 -4.07 5.25 -7.92
C ALA A 56 -5.32 6.05 -7.53
N ASP A 57 -5.82 6.88 -8.44
CA ASP A 57 -7.06 7.63 -8.19
C ASP A 57 -8.23 6.66 -8.10
N ALA A 58 -9.25 6.99 -7.31
CA ALA A 58 -10.46 6.20 -7.25
C ALA A 58 -11.19 6.28 -8.60
N PRO A 59 -11.51 5.15 -9.24
CA PRO A 59 -12.30 5.15 -10.47
C PRO A 59 -13.77 5.47 -10.15
N ASP A 60 -14.49 6.01 -11.13
CA ASP A 60 -15.94 6.08 -11.07
C ASP A 60 -16.55 4.66 -11.18
N ASP A 61 -17.73 4.46 -10.59
CA ASP A 61 -18.33 3.13 -10.32
C ASP A 61 -18.47 2.21 -11.55
N GLU A 62 -18.70 2.75 -12.75
CA GLU A 62 -18.96 1.96 -13.95
C GLU A 62 -17.75 1.16 -14.47
N GLN A 63 -16.52 1.46 -14.03
CA GLN A 63 -15.28 0.90 -14.61
C GLN A 63 -14.43 0.11 -13.60
N PHE A 64 -14.94 -0.14 -12.40
CA PHE A 64 -14.15 -0.63 -11.29
C PHE A 64 -13.40 -1.96 -11.58
N ARG A 65 -14.03 -2.91 -12.29
CA ARG A 65 -13.41 -4.23 -12.56
C ARG A 65 -12.22 -4.17 -13.50
N ASP A 66 -12.35 -3.44 -14.60
CA ASP A 66 -11.27 -3.30 -15.58
C ASP A 66 -10.13 -2.46 -14.98
N TYR A 67 -10.49 -1.45 -14.18
CA TYR A 67 -9.54 -0.66 -13.42
C TYR A 67 -8.76 -1.50 -12.40
N ALA A 68 -9.44 -2.34 -11.62
CA ALA A 68 -8.79 -3.27 -10.70
C ALA A 68 -7.86 -4.23 -11.45
N GLY A 69 -8.29 -4.79 -12.58
CA GLY A 69 -7.42 -5.62 -13.42
C GLY A 69 -6.12 -4.91 -13.82
N ALA A 70 -6.24 -3.65 -14.27
CA ALA A 70 -5.09 -2.82 -14.64
C ALA A 70 -4.21 -2.45 -13.43
N LEU A 71 -4.82 -2.15 -12.28
CA LEU A 71 -4.13 -1.79 -11.04
C LEU A 71 -3.23 -2.93 -10.52
N PHE A 72 -3.72 -4.17 -10.63
CA PHE A 72 -3.02 -5.37 -10.16
C PHE A 72 -2.11 -5.99 -11.24
N ALA A 73 -2.16 -5.56 -12.50
CA ALA A 73 -1.31 -6.14 -13.54
C ALA A 73 0.21 -5.93 -13.28
N PRO A 74 0.69 -4.74 -12.87
CA PRO A 74 2.11 -4.50 -12.61
C PRO A 74 2.67 -5.33 -11.44
N VAL A 75 1.84 -5.64 -10.44
CA VAL A 75 2.29 -6.39 -9.25
C VAL A 75 2.67 -7.83 -9.56
N ARG A 76 2.20 -8.40 -10.67
CA ARG A 76 2.50 -9.80 -11.06
C ARG A 76 4.00 -10.04 -11.28
N ALA A 77 4.77 -8.99 -11.49
CA ALA A 77 6.21 -9.04 -11.62
C ALA A 77 6.97 -8.84 -10.29
N LEU A 78 6.28 -8.51 -9.20
CA LEU A 78 6.87 -8.33 -7.87
C LEU A 78 6.83 -9.64 -7.07
N ASP A 79 7.88 -9.89 -6.28
CA ASP A 79 7.90 -10.97 -5.30
C ASP A 79 7.21 -10.50 -4.00
N VAL A 80 5.87 -10.57 -3.99
CA VAL A 80 5.00 -10.18 -2.87
C VAL A 80 3.97 -11.28 -2.61
N ASP A 81 3.59 -11.46 -1.34
CA ASP A 81 2.69 -12.53 -0.89
C ASP A 81 1.38 -12.01 -0.29
N GLU A 82 1.34 -10.76 0.17
CA GLU A 82 0.19 -10.16 0.80
C GLU A 82 -0.06 -8.74 0.26
N VAL A 83 -1.32 -8.30 0.32
CA VAL A 83 -1.72 -6.92 -0.03
C VAL A 83 -2.71 -6.38 1.00
N ILE A 84 -2.52 -5.14 1.40
CA ILE A 84 -3.52 -4.35 2.12
C ILE A 84 -4.03 -3.28 1.17
N VAL A 85 -5.34 -3.32 0.88
CA VAL A 85 -6.02 -2.32 0.05
C VAL A 85 -6.72 -1.32 0.95
N VAL A 86 -6.37 -0.04 0.81
CA VAL A 86 -7.03 1.08 1.50
C VAL A 86 -7.73 1.94 0.48
N TYR A 87 -9.00 2.22 0.73
CA TYR A 87 -9.79 3.16 -0.04
C TYR A 87 -10.01 4.43 0.77
N VAL A 88 -9.62 5.56 0.21
CA VAL A 88 -9.76 6.88 0.83
C VAL A 88 -10.80 7.64 0.04
N ALA A 89 -11.94 7.96 0.67
CA ALA A 89 -13.02 8.75 0.08
C ALA A 89 -13.25 10.03 0.90
N GLN A 90 -13.63 11.12 0.23
CA GLN A 90 -13.96 12.39 0.89
C GLN A 90 -15.35 12.38 1.58
N GLU A 91 -16.19 11.37 1.36
CA GLU A 91 -17.48 11.13 2.06
C GLU A 91 -17.70 9.61 2.22
N PRO A 92 -18.45 9.13 3.23
CA PRO A 92 -18.54 7.71 3.57
C PRO A 92 -19.51 6.97 2.64
N ALA A 93 -19.17 6.89 1.35
CA ALA A 93 -19.72 5.90 0.44
C ALA A 93 -18.54 5.03 0.00
N VAL A 94 -18.36 3.88 0.65
CA VAL A 94 -17.46 2.84 0.15
C VAL A 94 -18.18 2.18 -1.03
N PRO A 95 -17.64 2.21 -2.26
CA PRO A 95 -18.30 1.62 -3.42
C PRO A 95 -18.44 0.10 -3.24
N ASP A 96 -19.64 -0.43 -3.45
CA ASP A 96 -19.92 -1.88 -3.39
C ASP A 96 -19.04 -2.69 -4.36
N GLY A 97 -18.57 -2.06 -5.45
CA GLY A 97 -17.67 -2.66 -6.44
C GLY A 97 -16.28 -3.01 -5.89
N LEU A 98 -15.76 -2.23 -4.94
CA LEU A 98 -14.47 -2.49 -4.32
C LEU A 98 -14.49 -3.78 -3.49
N VAL A 99 -15.52 -3.95 -2.65
CA VAL A 99 -15.67 -5.15 -1.80
C VAL A 99 -15.74 -6.42 -2.65
N ARG A 100 -16.39 -6.35 -3.82
CA ARG A 100 -16.54 -7.48 -4.73
C ARG A 100 -15.32 -7.75 -5.62
N GLY A 101 -14.47 -6.76 -5.86
CA GLY A 101 -13.26 -6.90 -6.68
C GLY A 101 -12.05 -7.47 -5.94
N VAL A 102 -12.06 -7.39 -4.60
CA VAL A 102 -10.98 -7.90 -3.74
C VAL A 102 -11.26 -9.32 -3.22
N ALA A 103 -12.52 -9.78 -3.26
CA ALA A 103 -12.94 -11.13 -2.90
C ALA A 103 -12.75 -12.13 -4.06
#